data_AF-A0A0A2WEQ2-F1
#
_entry.id   AF-A0A0A2WEQ2-F1
#
_cell.length_a   1.000
_cell.length_b   1.000
_cell.length_c   1.000
_cell.angle_alpha   90.00
_cell.angle_beta   90.00
_cell.angle_gamma   90.00
#
_symmetry.space_group_name_H-M   'P 1'
#
loop_
_entity.id
_entity.type
_entity.pdbx_description
1 polymer ?
#
loop_
_entity_poly.entity_id
_entity_poly.type
_entity_poly.pdbx_seq_one_letter_code
_entity_poly.pdbx_strand_id
1 'polypeptide(L)' 'MWRSMRLVEQLREAWSAAKATARLAIGLPDYDAYVAHVRAQHPGATPMAREAFAVERMEARYGKGRSRCC' A
#
# COMPACT_ATOMS: atom_id res chain seq x y z
N MET A 1 11.91 23.66 25.74
CA MET A 1 12.30 23.01 24.47
C MET A 1 11.65 21.63 24.22
N TRP A 2 10.63 21.20 24.98
CA TRP A 2 9.98 19.88 24.82
C TRP A 2 8.61 19.91 24.11
N ARG A 3 7.97 21.08 24.03
CA ARG A 3 6.59 21.22 23.54
C ARG A 3 6.49 21.16 22.02
N SER A 4 7.56 21.51 21.31
CA SER A 4 7.67 21.43 19.84
C SER A 4 7.79 19.99 19.33
N MET A 5 8.46 19.11 20.09
CA MET A 5 8.67 17.71 19.69
C MET A 5 7.34 16.94 19.65
N ARG A 6 6.46 17.16 20.64
CA ARG A 6 5.11 16.58 20.66
C ARG A 6 4.26 16.99 19.45
N LEU A 7 4.36 18.26 19.03
CA LEU A 7 3.57 18.74 17.90
C LEU A 7 4.01 18.07 16.59
N VAL A 8 5.32 17.91 16.41
CA VAL A 8 5.89 17.22 15.24
C VAL A 8 5.50 15.74 15.23
N GLU A 9 5.55 15.05 16.37
CA GLU A 9 5.11 13.66 16.50
C GLU A 9 3.61 13.51 16.22
N GLN A 10 2.77 14.37 16.79
CA GLN A 10 1.31 14.35 16.55
C GLN A 10 0.98 14.57 15.07
N LEU A 11 1.67 15.49 14.39
CA LEU A 11 1.50 15.71 12.96
C LEU A 11 1.94 14.49 12.14
N ARG A 12 3.01 13.81 12.55
CA ARG A 12 3.52 12.62 11.87
C ARG A 12 2.56 11.44 11.98
N GLU A 13 1.98 11.23 13.17
CA GLU A 13 0.97 10.20 13.42
C GLU A 13 -0.33 10.49 12.66
N ALA A 14 -0.81 11.74 12.71
CA ALA A 14 -1.99 12.15 11.94
C ALA A 14 -1.78 11.97 10.43
N TRP A 15 -0.59 12.31 9.92
CA TRP A 15 -0.23 12.09 8.52
C TRP A 15 -0.14 10.60 8.16
N SER A 16 0.41 9.78 9.05
CA SER A 16 0.46 8.32 8.85
C SER A 16 -0.95 7.74 8.72
N ALA A 17 -1.85 8.10 9.64
CA ALA A 17 -3.25 7.69 9.65
C ALA A 17 -3.98 8.16 8.38
N ALA A 18 -3.87 9.44 8.03
CA ALA A 18 -4.51 10.00 6.84
C ALA A 18 -4.06 9.29 5.54
N LYS A 19 -2.76 8.98 5.41
CA LYS A 19 -2.24 8.21 4.27
C LYS A 19 -2.80 6.78 4.24
N ALA A 20 -2.95 6.11 5.38
CA ALA A 20 -3.54 4.78 5.43
C ALA A 20 -5.02 4.82 5.00
N THR A 21 -5.79 5.78 5.49
CA THR A 21 -7.21 5.98 5.12
C THR A 21 -7.37 6.33 3.64
N ALA A 22 -6.54 7.22 3.10
CA ALA A 22 -6.59 7.59 1.69
C ALA A 22 -6.30 6.38 0.77
N ARG A 23 -5.33 5.53 1.11
CA ARG A 23 -5.04 4.30 0.35
C ARG A 23 -6.21 3.34 0.35
N LEU A 24 -6.88 3.16 1.48
CA LEU A 24 -8.09 2.35 1.58
C LEU A 24 -9.23 2.93 0.74
N ALA A 25 -9.45 4.24 0.79
CA ALA A 25 -10.52 4.92 0.07
C ALA A 25 -10.36 4.86 -1.46
N ILE A 26 -9.13 5.06 -1.96
CA ILE A 26 -8.84 5.00 -3.41
C ILE A 26 -8.79 3.53 -3.88
N GLY A 27 -8.53 2.60 -2.96
CA GLY A 27 -8.22 1.21 -3.30
C GLY A 27 -6.93 1.10 -4.12
N LEU A 28 -6.01 2.06 -3.92
CA LEU A 28 -4.70 2.07 -4.58
C LEU A 28 -3.73 1.31 -3.67
N PRO A 29 -3.23 0.14 -4.10
CA PRO A 29 -2.28 -0.61 -3.31
C PRO A 29 -0.92 0.10 -3.34
N ASP A 30 -0.35 0.32 -2.15
CA ASP A 30 0.94 0.98 -1.99
C ASP A 30 2.08 -0.03 -2.09
N TYR A 31 3.05 0.25 -2.97
CA TYR A 31 4.17 -0.64 -3.23
C TYR A 31 5.10 -0.80 -2.01
N ASP A 32 5.37 0.27 -1.27
CA ASP A 32 6.28 0.21 -0.13
C ASP A 32 5.62 -0.56 1.02
N ALA A 33 4.31 -0.39 1.20
CA ALA A 33 3.52 -1.21 2.14
C ALA A 33 3.50 -2.69 1.73
N TYR A 34 3.38 -3.00 0.43
CA TYR A 34 3.49 -4.36 -0.09
C TYR A 34 4.87 -4.96 0.19
N VAL A 35 5.95 -4.23 -0.09
CA VAL A 35 7.32 -4.69 0.18
C VAL A 35 7.54 -4.94 1.67
N ALA A 36 7.07 -4.04 2.53
CA ALA A 36 7.15 -4.22 3.98
C ALA A 36 6.39 -5.47 4.44
N HIS A 37 5.19 -5.69 3.90
CA HIS A 37 4.39 -6.88 4.17
C HIS A 37 5.08 -8.17 3.69
N VAL A 38 5.59 -8.20 2.45
CA VAL A 38 6.31 -9.37 1.91
C VAL A 38 7.54 -9.68 2.74
N ARG A 39 8.32 -8.67 3.12
CA ARG A 39 9.50 -8.88 3.99
C ARG A 39 9.13 -9.39 5.38
N ALA A 40 8.01 -8.93 5.94
CA ALA A 40 7.54 -9.34 7.26
C ALA A 40 6.94 -10.76 7.27
N GLN A 41 6.14 -11.11 6.26
CA GLN A 41 5.42 -12.40 6.22
C GLN A 41 6.16 -13.49 5.43
N HIS A 42 7.04 -13.10 4.52
CA HIS A 42 7.79 -13.99 3.63
C HIS A 42 9.27 -13.57 3.60
N PRO A 43 10.04 -13.86 4.67
CA PRO A 43 11.43 -13.42 4.81
C PRO A 43 12.42 -14.00 3.76
N GLY A 44 11.97 -14.88 2.87
CA GLY A 44 12.74 -15.41 1.73
C GLY A 44 12.19 -15.06 0.35
N ALA A 45 11.08 -14.30 0.27
CA ALA A 45 10.50 -13.91 -1.01
C ALA A 45 11.06 -12.55 -1.47
N THR A 46 11.53 -12.48 -2.71
CA THR A 46 11.88 -11.21 -3.34
C THR A 46 10.59 -10.49 -3.74
N PRO A 47 10.35 -9.26 -3.25
CA PRO A 47 9.20 -8.46 -3.69
C PRO A 47 9.24 -8.24 -5.21
N MET A 48 8.08 -8.25 -5.84
CA MET A 48 7.96 -7.94 -7.26
C MET A 48 8.46 -6.52 -7.57
N ALA A 49 8.88 -6.27 -8.81
CA ALA A 49 9.21 -4.92 -9.25
C ALA A 49 7.96 -4.01 -9.22
N ARG A 50 8.17 -2.70 -9.04
CA ARG A 50 7.09 -1.70 -8.90
C ARG A 50 6.12 -1.73 -10.09
N GLU A 51 6.67 -1.84 -11.29
CA GLU A 51 5.93 -1.87 -12.55
C GLU A 51 5.10 -3.14 -12.65
N ALA A 52 5.70 -4.29 -12.32
CA ALA A 52 5.02 -5.58 -12.32
C ALA A 52 3.85 -5.59 -11.32
N PHE A 53 4.06 -5.01 -10.13
CA PHE A 53 3.00 -4.86 -9.14
C PHE A 53 1.85 -3.99 -9.66
N ALA A 54 2.15 -2.87 -10.32
CA ALA A 54 1.11 -2.01 -10.89
C ALA A 54 0.29 -2.74 -11.97
N VAL A 55 0.96 -3.46 -12.87
CA VAL A 55 0.31 -4.26 -13.92
C VAL A 55 -0.56 -5.35 -13.32
N GLU A 56 -0.04 -6.15 -12.39
CA GLU A 56 -0.80 -7.23 -11.73
C GLU A 56 -2.04 -6.69 -11.03
N ARG A 57 -1.96 -5.51 -10.39
CA ARG A 57 -3.10 -4.89 -9.72
C ARG A 57 -4.14 -4.37 -10.71
N MET A 58 -3.70 -3.85 -11.85
CA MET A 58 -4.60 -3.46 -12.94
C MET A 58 -5.26 -4.69 -13.58
N GLU A 59 -4.53 -5.78 -13.79
CA GLU A 59 -5.08 -7.04 -14.31
C GLU A 59 -6.04 -7.70 -13.32
N ALA A 60 -5.72 -7.70 -12.02
CA ALA A 60 -6.60 -8.21 -10.98
C ALA A 60 -7.94 -7.44 -10.91
N ARG A 61 -7.89 -6.11 -11.11
CA ARG A 61 -9.08 -5.24 -11.04
C ARG A 61 -9.85 -5.12 -12.35
N TYR A 62 -9.16 -5.15 -13.49
CA TYR A 62 -9.72 -4.85 -14.82
C TYR A 62 -9.46 -5.93 -15.87
N GLY A 63 -8.46 -6.79 -15.67
CA GLY A 63 -8.08 -7.87 -16.60
C GLY A 63 -9.05 -9.04 -16.62
N LYS A 64 -9.85 -9.24 -15.57
CA LYS A 64 -11.02 -10.14 -15.61
C LYS A 64 -12.17 -9.47 -16.35
N GLY A 65 -12.00 -9.28 -17.66
CA GLY A 65 -13.09 -9.05 -18.58
C GLY A 65 -14.01 -10.28 -18.56
N ARG A 66 -15.08 -10.20 -17.76
CA ARG A 66 -16.26 -11.06 -17.80
C ARG A 66 -15.94 -12.53 -18.13
N SER A 67 -15.75 -13.36 -17.10
CA SER A 67 -16.05 -14.79 -17.25
C SER A 67 -17.53 -14.89 -17.61
N ARG A 68 -17.83 -14.82 -18.90
CA ARG A 68 -19.10 -15.27 -19.46
C ARG A 68 -19.13 -16.75 -19.15
N CYS A 69 -19.79 -17.12 -18.05
CA CYS A 69 -20.32 -18.47 -17.92
C CYS A 69 -21.19 -18.69 -19.16
N CYS A 70 -20.80 -19.67 -19.96
CA CYS A 70 -21.73 -20.47 -20.73
C CYS A 70 -22.68 -21.19 -19.77
#